data_AF-A0A914DWX8-F1
#
_entry.id   AF-A0A914DWX8-F1
#
_cell.length_a   1.000
_cell.length_b   1.000
_cell.length_c   1.000
_cell.angle_alpha   90.00
_cell.angle_beta   90.00
_cell.angle_gamma   90.00
#
_symmetry.space_group_name_H-M   'P 1'
#
loop_
_entity.id
_entity.type
_entity.pdbx_description
1 polymer ?
#
loop_
_entity_poly.entity_id
_entity_poly.type
_entity_poly.pdbx_seq_one_letter_code
_entity_poly.pdbx_strand_id
1 'polypeptide(L)'
;MQDKMILQEEMADNICGLIYLFKSEDQSIGFLRSLLFTLSKEWPLIDRWRMDKFLLLVRRLFRTIFCHMRDLNWDDQLIQKYIAFFKDTTITASSKICDSLKSHCASVYLDELDYAGGLSESQTIEFLRPYAEVLKTSISDYLFRAVCEEVFDLILQQFSEELFESNYEEIGETNEGSAPERENDDDMEDESRHSDDEDESRESSEVAKNRDKTSIMFDHAKIAEMLFDVGKHPAVNARRRKRIYALMQKFETAAKGLDPAPVAQIEKIKKSLPKDEIVLAADKLLSMEVKQRKDTQKYKKSRNSTNDEIVNSESQSRAGHGSVIKPSKKRSKFSKKIKG
;
A
#
# COMPACT_ATOMS: atom_id res chain seq x y z
N MET A 1 -5.20 -3.37 25.28
CA MET A 1 -3.85 -3.25 25.88
C MET A 1 -2.83 -4.22 25.28
N GLN A 2 -3.17 -4.98 24.24
CA GLN A 2 -2.22 -5.88 23.60
C GLN A 2 -1.21 -5.08 22.76
N ASP A 3 0.08 -5.37 22.96
CA ASP A 3 1.19 -4.66 22.31
C ASP A 3 1.98 -5.58 21.37
N LYS A 4 1.85 -6.91 21.50
CA LYS A 4 2.45 -7.85 20.54
C LYS A 4 1.63 -7.89 19.25
N MET A 5 2.29 -7.70 18.10
CA MET A 5 1.64 -7.58 16.79
C MET A 5 0.76 -8.79 16.45
N ILE A 6 1.31 -10.02 16.55
CA ILE A 6 0.57 -11.25 16.24
C ILE A 6 -0.70 -11.38 17.10
N LEU A 7 -0.60 -11.06 18.39
CA LEU A 7 -1.75 -11.11 19.29
C LEU A 7 -2.77 -9.98 19.04
N GLN A 8 -2.36 -8.87 18.40
CA GLN A 8 -3.30 -7.83 17.96
C GLN A 8 -4.11 -8.31 16.76
N GLU A 9 -3.48 -8.99 15.81
CA GLU A 9 -4.14 -9.63 14.66
C GLU A 9 -5.15 -10.68 15.13
N GLU A 10 -4.70 -11.64 15.96
CA GLU A 10 -5.57 -12.70 16.50
C GLU A 10 -6.75 -12.10 17.29
N MET A 11 -6.51 -11.05 18.08
CA MET A 11 -7.58 -10.36 18.79
C MET A 11 -8.58 -9.69 17.85
N ALA A 12 -8.12 -9.07 16.76
CA ALA A 12 -9.00 -8.47 15.77
C ALA A 12 -9.86 -9.54 15.09
N ASP A 13 -9.25 -10.67 14.71
CA ASP A 13 -9.95 -11.80 14.10
C ASP A 13 -10.97 -12.41 15.06
N ASN A 14 -10.62 -12.59 16.34
CA ASN A 14 -11.53 -13.07 17.37
C ASN A 14 -12.72 -12.13 17.61
N ILE A 15 -12.50 -10.81 17.65
CA ILE A 15 -13.58 -9.82 17.80
C ILE A 15 -14.51 -9.84 16.59
N CYS A 16 -13.96 -9.90 15.38
CA CYS A 16 -14.77 -9.91 14.16
C CYS A 16 -15.51 -11.24 13.99
N GLY A 17 -14.89 -12.36 14.40
CA GLY A 17 -15.49 -13.70 14.37
C GLY A 17 -16.74 -13.86 15.23
N LEU A 18 -17.00 -12.92 16.17
CA LEU A 18 -18.25 -12.89 16.93
C LEU A 18 -19.50 -12.80 16.03
N ILE A 19 -19.37 -12.29 14.80
CA ILE A 19 -20.45 -12.24 13.80
C ILE A 19 -21.08 -13.61 13.57
N TYR A 20 -20.28 -14.68 13.56
CA TYR A 20 -20.75 -16.05 13.30
C TYR A 20 -21.46 -16.70 14.49
N LEU A 21 -21.44 -16.07 15.67
CA LEU A 21 -22.05 -16.63 16.89
C LEU A 21 -23.51 -16.20 17.08
N PHE A 22 -23.97 -15.21 16.31
CA PHE A 22 -25.35 -14.72 16.43
C PHE A 22 -26.34 -15.62 15.70
N LYS A 23 -27.57 -15.69 16.22
CA LYS A 23 -28.64 -16.53 15.64
C LYS A 23 -29.39 -15.85 14.50
N SER A 24 -29.31 -14.53 14.43
CA SER A 24 -30.04 -13.71 13.45
C SER A 24 -29.12 -12.63 12.90
N GLU A 25 -29.22 -12.38 11.61
CA GLU A 25 -28.47 -11.33 10.90
C GLU A 25 -28.74 -9.94 11.48
N ASP A 26 -29.94 -9.68 12.00
CA ASP A 26 -30.25 -8.39 12.61
C ASP A 26 -29.45 -8.17 13.91
N GLN A 27 -29.12 -9.25 14.63
CA GLN A 27 -28.23 -9.19 15.79
C GLN A 27 -26.78 -8.95 15.37
N SER A 28 -26.32 -9.64 14.32
CA SER A 28 -25.00 -9.43 13.72
C SER A 28 -24.82 -7.97 13.30
N ILE A 29 -25.78 -7.42 12.55
CA ILE A 29 -25.77 -6.01 12.14
C ILE A 29 -25.85 -5.08 13.36
N GLY A 30 -26.64 -5.43 14.38
CA GLY A 30 -26.68 -4.70 15.66
C GLY A 30 -25.30 -4.61 16.33
N PHE A 31 -24.59 -5.73 16.42
CA PHE A 31 -23.22 -5.79 16.93
C PHE A 31 -22.28 -4.92 16.10
N LEU A 32 -22.32 -5.03 14.77
CA LEU A 32 -21.50 -4.23 13.86
C LEU A 32 -21.74 -2.71 14.04
N ARG A 33 -23.01 -2.30 14.16
CA ARG A 33 -23.37 -0.90 14.43
C ARG A 33 -22.78 -0.43 15.75
N SER A 34 -22.93 -1.23 16.81
CA SER A 34 -22.38 -0.91 18.13
C SER A 34 -20.86 -0.82 18.11
N LEU A 35 -20.17 -1.71 17.40
CA LEU A 35 -18.72 -1.72 17.28
C LEU A 35 -18.22 -0.47 16.56
N LEU A 36 -18.77 -0.14 15.38
CA LEU A 36 -18.40 1.06 14.64
C LEU A 36 -18.72 2.35 15.41
N PHE A 37 -19.87 2.40 16.10
CA PHE A 37 -20.23 3.55 16.91
C PHE A 37 -19.27 3.75 18.09
N THR A 38 -18.91 2.65 18.76
CA THR A 38 -17.92 2.67 19.86
C THR A 38 -16.57 3.13 19.35
N LEU A 39 -16.10 2.56 18.23
CA LEU A 39 -14.86 2.96 17.58
C LEU A 39 -14.88 4.44 17.21
N SER A 40 -15.96 4.93 16.62
CA SER A 40 -16.08 6.33 16.25
C SER A 40 -16.00 7.29 17.44
N LYS A 41 -16.59 6.90 18.59
CA LYS A 41 -16.59 7.74 19.79
C LYS A 41 -15.17 7.88 20.35
N GLU A 42 -14.42 6.78 20.37
CA GLU A 42 -13.06 6.73 20.90
C GLU A 42 -12.01 7.15 19.86
N TRP A 43 -12.34 7.18 18.56
CA TRP A 43 -11.42 7.44 17.46
C TRP A 43 -10.54 8.69 17.64
N PRO A 44 -11.09 9.86 18.04
CA PRO A 44 -10.27 11.07 18.22
C PRO A 44 -9.33 11.00 19.43
N LEU A 45 -9.58 10.08 20.36
CA LEU A 45 -8.80 9.89 21.59
C LEU A 45 -7.66 8.87 21.41
N ILE A 46 -7.64 8.16 20.28
CA ILE A 46 -6.59 7.20 19.97
C ILE A 46 -5.31 7.95 19.61
N ASP A 47 -4.28 7.75 20.42
CA ASP A 47 -2.95 8.27 20.13
C ASP A 47 -2.35 7.61 18.88
N ARG A 48 -1.53 8.37 18.14
CA ARG A 48 -0.92 7.98 16.85
C ARG A 48 -0.23 6.62 16.90
N TRP A 49 0.49 6.29 17.98
CA TRP A 49 1.24 5.04 18.11
C TRP A 49 0.35 3.81 18.29
N ARG A 50 -0.95 4.00 18.57
CA ARG A 50 -1.92 2.93 18.74
C ARG A 50 -2.89 2.82 17.57
N MET A 51 -2.82 3.74 16.61
CA MET A 51 -3.81 3.85 15.53
C MET A 51 -3.82 2.59 14.65
N ASP A 52 -2.65 2.05 14.32
CA ASP A 52 -2.51 0.95 13.36
C ASP A 52 -3.34 -0.29 13.71
N LYS A 53 -3.40 -0.69 14.99
CA LYS A 53 -4.23 -1.83 15.40
C LYS A 53 -5.73 -1.59 15.28
N PHE A 54 -6.19 -0.34 15.42
CA PHE A 54 -7.60 -0.01 15.21
C PHE A 54 -7.93 0.12 13.72
N LEU A 55 -6.98 0.60 12.91
CA LEU A 55 -7.11 0.56 11.45
C LEU A 55 -7.19 -0.89 10.95
N LEU A 56 -6.36 -1.77 11.49
CA LEU A 56 -6.38 -3.21 11.22
C LEU A 56 -7.69 -3.86 11.66
N LEU A 57 -8.20 -3.52 12.85
CA LEU A 57 -9.50 -4.03 13.32
C LEU A 57 -10.61 -3.68 12.34
N VAL A 58 -10.66 -2.43 11.83
CA VAL A 58 -11.64 -2.03 10.81
C VAL A 58 -11.45 -2.83 9.53
N ARG A 59 -10.21 -3.05 9.09
CA ARG A 59 -9.91 -3.88 7.91
C ARG A 59 -10.42 -5.31 8.08
N ARG A 60 -10.15 -5.95 9.22
CA ARG A 60 -10.65 -7.30 9.56
C ARG A 60 -12.17 -7.36 9.68
N LEU A 61 -12.79 -6.28 10.16
CA LEU A 61 -14.23 -6.18 10.24
C LEU A 61 -14.89 -6.26 8.85
N PHE A 62 -14.42 -5.44 7.90
CA PHE A 62 -14.92 -5.45 6.53
C PHE A 62 -14.67 -6.80 5.85
N ARG A 63 -13.46 -7.36 6.00
CA ARG A 63 -13.14 -8.71 5.51
C ARG A 63 -14.14 -9.75 5.99
N THR A 64 -14.41 -9.76 7.29
CA THR A 64 -15.30 -10.74 7.91
C THR A 64 -16.74 -10.55 7.44
N ILE A 65 -17.20 -9.31 7.30
CA ILE A 65 -18.54 -9.01 6.75
C ILE A 65 -18.69 -9.55 5.32
N PHE A 66 -17.71 -9.29 4.45
CA PHE A 66 -17.78 -9.74 3.05
C PHE A 66 -17.63 -11.26 2.93
N CYS A 67 -16.72 -11.87 3.69
CA CYS A 67 -16.61 -13.33 3.73
C CYS A 67 -17.89 -13.99 4.24
N HIS A 68 -18.53 -13.44 5.28
CA HIS A 68 -19.82 -13.94 5.79
C HIS A 68 -20.91 -13.90 4.72
N MET A 69 -21.02 -12.80 3.96
CA MET A 69 -21.98 -12.71 2.85
C MET A 69 -21.67 -13.69 1.71
N ARG A 70 -20.40 -13.89 1.40
CA ARG A 70 -19.95 -14.89 0.42
C ARG A 70 -20.30 -16.31 0.86
N ASP A 71 -20.07 -16.64 2.13
CA ASP A 71 -20.37 -17.96 2.68
C ASP A 71 -21.88 -18.25 2.67
N LEU A 72 -22.70 -17.19 2.66
CA LEU A 72 -24.15 -17.22 2.44
C LEU A 72 -24.54 -17.04 0.96
N ASN A 73 -23.61 -17.28 0.03
CA ASN A 73 -23.78 -17.25 -1.43
C ASN A 73 -24.30 -15.92 -1.99
N TRP A 74 -23.93 -14.78 -1.38
CA TRP A 74 -24.32 -13.46 -1.88
C TRP A 74 -25.84 -13.31 -2.05
N ASP A 75 -26.62 -13.79 -1.08
CA ASP A 75 -28.09 -13.64 -1.08
C ASP A 75 -28.50 -12.17 -1.20
N ASP A 76 -29.33 -11.85 -2.19
CA ASP A 76 -29.74 -10.47 -2.51
C ASP A 76 -30.41 -9.80 -1.30
N GLN A 77 -31.21 -10.52 -0.52
CA GLN A 77 -31.85 -9.93 0.67
C GLN A 77 -30.82 -9.55 1.72
N LEU A 78 -29.80 -10.39 1.91
CA LEU A 78 -28.68 -10.13 2.80
C LEU A 78 -27.86 -8.94 2.31
N ILE A 79 -27.51 -8.91 1.03
CA ILE A 79 -26.78 -7.80 0.40
C ILE A 79 -27.50 -6.48 0.67
N GLN A 80 -28.81 -6.40 0.41
CA GLN A 80 -29.59 -5.19 0.65
C GLN A 80 -29.56 -4.76 2.13
N LYS A 81 -29.63 -5.70 3.07
CA LYS A 81 -29.53 -5.40 4.50
C LYS A 81 -28.17 -4.81 4.88
N TYR A 82 -27.08 -5.38 4.38
CA TYR A 82 -25.73 -4.90 4.65
C TYR A 82 -25.43 -3.58 3.94
N ILE A 83 -25.92 -3.39 2.71
CA ILE A 83 -25.85 -2.12 2.00
C ILE A 83 -26.60 -1.03 2.77
N ALA A 84 -27.80 -1.32 3.27
CA ALA A 84 -28.54 -0.38 4.11
C ALA A 84 -27.75 -0.04 5.40
N PHE A 85 -27.13 -1.05 6.03
CA PHE A 85 -26.24 -0.83 7.15
C PHE A 85 -25.07 0.10 6.82
N PHE A 86 -24.37 -0.10 5.70
CA PHE A 86 -23.27 0.77 5.27
C PHE A 86 -23.77 2.19 4.98
N LYS A 87 -24.92 2.34 4.29
CA LYS A 87 -25.57 3.64 4.07
C LYS A 87 -25.86 4.35 5.39
N ASP A 88 -26.40 3.67 6.38
CA ASP A 88 -26.75 4.29 7.67
C ASP A 88 -25.53 4.69 8.51
N THR A 89 -24.38 4.03 8.29
CA THR A 89 -23.21 4.12 9.17
C THR A 89 -22.04 4.83 8.51
N THR A 90 -21.34 4.16 7.61
CA THR A 90 -20.04 4.58 7.06
C THR A 90 -20.19 5.47 5.82
N ILE A 91 -21.27 5.27 5.05
CA ILE A 91 -21.55 5.92 3.77
C ILE A 91 -22.72 6.91 3.95
N THR A 92 -22.57 7.89 4.85
CA THR A 92 -23.58 8.96 5.06
C THR A 92 -22.99 10.23 5.68
N ALA A 93 -23.58 11.38 5.33
CA ALA A 93 -23.24 12.69 5.90
C ALA A 93 -23.67 12.85 7.37
N SER A 94 -24.86 12.34 7.73
CA SER A 94 -25.54 12.59 9.02
C SER A 94 -25.27 11.53 10.11
N SER A 95 -24.40 10.56 9.88
CA SER A 95 -24.18 9.48 10.85
C SER A 95 -23.35 9.98 12.02
N LYS A 96 -23.52 9.33 13.18
CA LYS A 96 -22.72 9.63 14.38
C LYS A 96 -21.25 9.19 14.24
N ILE A 97 -20.88 8.64 13.09
CA ILE A 97 -19.53 8.17 12.79
C ILE A 97 -18.67 9.37 12.34
N CYS A 98 -17.45 9.47 12.85
CA CYS A 98 -16.51 10.53 12.50
C CYS A 98 -15.94 10.34 11.08
N ASP A 99 -15.66 11.45 10.39
CA ASP A 99 -15.26 11.41 8.98
C ASP A 99 -13.92 10.69 8.75
N SER A 100 -12.99 10.71 9.70
CA SER A 100 -11.73 9.97 9.59
C SER A 100 -11.92 8.45 9.59
N LEU A 101 -12.85 7.94 10.40
CA LEU A 101 -13.22 6.53 10.36
C LEU A 101 -13.95 6.19 9.05
N LYS A 102 -14.86 7.05 8.58
CA LYS A 102 -15.54 6.84 7.28
C LYS A 102 -14.57 6.77 6.12
N SER A 103 -13.58 7.66 6.08
CA SER A 103 -12.56 7.65 5.04
C SER A 103 -11.70 6.38 5.09
N HIS A 104 -11.33 5.89 6.28
CA HIS A 104 -10.65 4.60 6.41
C HIS A 104 -11.54 3.41 6.01
N CYS A 105 -12.85 3.48 6.29
CA CYS A 105 -13.79 2.47 5.79
C CYS A 105 -13.84 2.46 4.27
N ALA A 106 -13.75 3.63 3.61
CA ALA A 106 -13.68 3.72 2.15
C ALA A 106 -12.38 3.15 1.58
N SER A 107 -11.23 3.42 2.22
CA SER A 107 -9.93 2.92 1.75
C SER A 107 -9.75 1.41 1.84
N VAL A 108 -10.42 0.74 2.78
CA VAL A 108 -10.38 -0.73 2.86
C VAL A 108 -11.54 -1.40 2.11
N TYR A 109 -12.52 -0.65 1.63
CA TYR A 109 -13.76 -1.23 1.13
C TYR A 109 -13.54 -2.17 -0.05
N LEU A 110 -12.84 -1.71 -1.09
CA LEU A 110 -12.62 -2.46 -2.31
C LEU A 110 -11.62 -3.60 -2.11
N ASP A 111 -10.52 -3.36 -1.39
CA ASP A 111 -9.54 -4.39 -1.02
C ASP A 111 -10.21 -5.62 -0.37
N GLU A 112 -11.11 -5.35 0.58
CA GLU A 112 -11.74 -6.41 1.36
C GLU A 112 -12.89 -7.08 0.61
N LEU A 113 -13.56 -6.35 -0.28
CA LEU A 113 -14.53 -6.94 -1.20
C LEU A 113 -13.81 -7.90 -2.17
N ASP A 114 -12.67 -7.47 -2.73
CA ASP A 114 -11.84 -8.27 -3.65
C ASP A 114 -11.23 -9.48 -2.96
N TYR A 115 -10.88 -9.34 -1.67
CA TYR A 115 -10.47 -10.48 -0.85
C TYR A 115 -11.57 -11.55 -0.73
N ALA A 116 -12.83 -11.15 -0.57
CA ALA A 116 -13.94 -12.12 -0.47
C ALA A 116 -14.16 -12.85 -1.80
N GLY A 117 -14.18 -12.12 -2.91
CA GLY A 117 -14.34 -12.68 -4.26
C GLY A 117 -15.71 -13.30 -4.53
N GLY A 118 -15.90 -13.83 -5.74
CA GLY A 118 -17.14 -14.52 -6.14
C GLY A 118 -18.35 -13.61 -6.38
N LEU A 119 -18.14 -12.31 -6.60
CA LEU A 119 -19.20 -11.38 -7.00
C LEU A 119 -19.45 -11.43 -8.50
N SER A 120 -20.71 -11.28 -8.89
CA SER A 120 -21.08 -10.93 -10.27
C SER A 120 -20.89 -9.43 -10.53
N GLU A 121 -20.70 -9.05 -11.81
CA GLU A 121 -20.60 -7.64 -12.22
C GLU A 121 -21.79 -6.79 -11.74
N SER A 122 -23.00 -7.37 -11.75
CA SER A 122 -24.21 -6.69 -11.29
C SER A 122 -24.15 -6.37 -9.79
N GLN A 123 -23.69 -7.33 -8.98
CA GLN A 123 -23.55 -7.17 -7.53
C GLN A 123 -22.43 -6.16 -7.20
N THR A 124 -21.33 -6.16 -7.94
CA THR A 124 -20.26 -5.16 -7.79
C THR A 124 -20.79 -3.74 -7.91
N ILE A 125 -21.61 -3.48 -8.94
CA ILE A 125 -22.24 -2.16 -9.14
C ILE A 125 -23.18 -1.82 -8.00
N GLU A 126 -23.88 -2.80 -7.45
CA GLU A 126 -24.77 -2.61 -6.31
C GLU A 126 -24.01 -2.14 -5.06
N PHE A 127 -22.84 -2.73 -4.78
CA PHE A 127 -21.96 -2.30 -3.70
C PHE A 127 -21.33 -0.92 -3.93
N LEU A 128 -21.12 -0.50 -5.19
CA LEU A 128 -20.62 0.83 -5.54
C LEU A 128 -21.70 1.93 -5.47
N ARG A 129 -22.97 1.56 -5.69
CA ARG A 129 -24.09 2.51 -5.72
C ARG A 129 -24.20 3.41 -4.48
N PRO A 130 -24.08 2.92 -3.23
CA PRO A 130 -24.07 3.76 -2.03
C PRO A 130 -23.02 4.88 -2.08
N TYR A 131 -21.80 4.58 -2.53
CA TYR A 131 -20.72 5.56 -2.62
C TYR A 131 -21.02 6.62 -3.67
N ALA A 132 -21.54 6.22 -4.84
CA ALA A 132 -21.97 7.16 -5.87
C ALA A 132 -23.12 8.07 -5.38
N GLU A 133 -24.13 7.49 -4.73
CA GLU A 133 -25.27 8.24 -4.19
C GLU A 133 -24.86 9.28 -3.15
N VAL A 134 -23.87 8.96 -2.30
CA VAL A 134 -23.38 9.89 -1.28
C VAL A 134 -22.71 11.13 -1.87
N LEU A 135 -22.10 11.02 -3.05
CA LEU A 135 -21.50 12.17 -3.74
C LEU A 135 -22.52 13.26 -4.11
N LYS A 136 -23.81 12.91 -4.26
CA LYS A 136 -24.87 13.90 -4.53
C LYS A 136 -25.34 14.66 -3.28
N THR A 137 -24.97 14.18 -2.10
CA THR A 137 -25.40 14.72 -0.81
C THR A 137 -24.39 15.73 -0.24
N SER A 138 -24.80 16.46 0.80
CA SER A 138 -23.94 17.44 1.48
C SER A 138 -22.99 16.79 2.50
N ILE A 139 -22.03 16.01 2.01
CA ILE A 139 -20.89 15.49 2.82
C ILE A 139 -19.78 16.52 3.00
N SER A 140 -18.83 16.25 3.91
CA SER A 140 -17.60 17.04 4.04
C SER A 140 -16.68 16.90 2.82
N ASP A 141 -15.85 17.91 2.56
CA ASP A 141 -14.89 17.88 1.45
C ASP A 141 -13.85 16.76 1.62
N TYR A 142 -13.50 16.44 2.87
CA TYR A 142 -12.59 15.34 3.19
C TYR A 142 -13.19 13.99 2.79
N LEU A 143 -14.43 13.71 3.19
CA LEU A 143 -15.11 12.46 2.82
C LEU A 143 -15.38 12.40 1.31
N PHE A 144 -15.77 13.51 0.68
CA PHE A 144 -15.95 13.58 -0.77
C PHE A 144 -14.67 13.20 -1.52
N ARG A 145 -13.53 13.73 -1.08
CA ARG A 145 -12.23 13.41 -1.67
C ARG A 145 -11.86 11.94 -1.45
N ALA A 146 -12.00 11.44 -0.23
CA ALA A 146 -11.72 10.04 0.09
C ALA A 146 -12.56 9.08 -0.77
N VAL A 147 -13.86 9.33 -0.93
CA VAL A 147 -14.69 8.47 -1.80
C VAL A 147 -14.23 8.54 -3.27
N CYS A 148 -13.88 9.73 -3.78
CA CYS A 148 -13.35 9.84 -5.14
C CYS A 148 -12.04 9.04 -5.31
N GLU A 149 -11.09 9.22 -4.39
CA GLU A 149 -9.73 8.67 -4.50
C GLU A 149 -9.69 7.17 -4.18
N GLU A 150 -10.25 6.77 -3.05
CA GLU A 150 -10.13 5.41 -2.50
C GLU A 150 -11.08 4.40 -3.16
N VAL A 151 -12.17 4.87 -3.79
CA VAL A 151 -13.13 3.99 -4.46
C VAL A 151 -13.00 4.13 -5.98
N PHE A 152 -13.23 5.33 -6.52
CA PHE A 152 -13.36 5.50 -7.96
C PHE A 152 -12.03 5.62 -8.70
N ASP A 153 -11.08 6.40 -8.19
CA ASP A 153 -9.74 6.47 -8.81
C ASP A 153 -8.99 5.14 -8.64
N LEU A 154 -9.18 4.41 -7.53
CA LEU A 154 -8.59 3.09 -7.31
C LEU A 154 -9.01 2.06 -8.38
N ILE A 155 -10.31 1.99 -8.71
CA ILE A 155 -10.81 1.13 -9.80
C ILE A 155 -10.16 1.49 -11.14
N LEU A 156 -10.02 2.79 -11.42
CA LEU A 156 -9.39 3.26 -12.66
C LEU A 156 -7.88 2.94 -12.69
N GLN A 157 -7.21 3.03 -11.54
CA GLN A 157 -5.80 2.68 -11.42
C GLN A 157 -5.58 1.19 -11.67
N GLN A 158 -6.40 0.32 -11.07
CA GLN A 158 -6.35 -1.13 -11.31
C GLN A 158 -6.53 -1.44 -12.80
N PHE A 159 -7.51 -0.82 -13.45
CA PHE A 159 -7.72 -0.99 -14.89
C PHE A 159 -6.51 -0.51 -15.73
N SER A 160 -5.90 0.63 -15.39
CA SER A 160 -4.68 1.10 -16.07
C SER A 160 -3.50 0.14 -15.89
N GLU A 161 -3.36 -0.47 -14.70
CA GLU A 161 -2.32 -1.46 -14.40
C GLU A 161 -2.52 -2.74 -15.22
N GLU A 162 -3.75 -3.26 -15.26
CA GLU A 162 -4.12 -4.44 -16.08
C GLU A 162 -3.85 -4.22 -17.57
N LEU A 163 -4.22 -3.06 -18.12
CA LEU A 163 -3.91 -2.69 -19.51
C LEU A 163 -2.41 -2.56 -19.78
N PHE A 164 -1.63 -2.14 -18.79
CA PHE A 164 -0.18 -2.04 -18.93
C PHE A 164 0.45 -3.43 -18.97
N GLU A 165 0.07 -4.32 -18.05
CA GLU A 165 0.57 -5.70 -18.00
C GLU A 165 0.27 -6.44 -19.31
N SER A 166 -0.96 -6.35 -19.83
CA SER A 166 -1.32 -7.00 -21.10
C SER A 166 -0.48 -6.53 -22.28
N ASN A 167 -0.14 -5.23 -22.32
CA ASN A 167 0.68 -4.66 -23.39
C ASN A 167 2.17 -5.06 -23.30
N TYR A 168 2.70 -5.35 -22.11
CA TYR A 168 4.09 -5.80 -21.94
C TYR A 168 4.26 -7.27 -22.30
N GLU A 169 3.30 -8.11 -21.93
CA GLU A 169 3.29 -9.53 -22.31
C GLU A 169 3.29 -9.69 -23.83
N GLU A 170 2.46 -8.90 -24.54
CA GLU A 170 2.40 -8.90 -26.00
C GLU A 170 3.74 -8.48 -26.66
N ILE A 171 4.54 -7.62 -26.01
CA ILE A 171 5.86 -7.23 -26.51
C ILE A 171 6.92 -8.29 -26.18
N GLY A 172 6.82 -8.95 -25.02
CA GLY A 172 7.76 -9.98 -24.55
C GLY A 172 7.77 -11.22 -25.45
N GLU A 173 6.60 -11.67 -25.91
CA GLU A 173 6.48 -12.84 -26.79
C GLU A 173 7.08 -12.59 -28.19
N THR A 174 7.09 -11.34 -28.68
CA THR A 174 7.64 -11.02 -30.01
C THR A 174 9.17 -11.02 -30.08
N ASN A 175 9.87 -11.14 -28.95
CA ASN A 175 11.33 -10.97 -28.88
C ASN A 175 12.12 -12.27 -28.57
N GLU A 176 11.45 -13.43 -28.47
CA GLU A 176 12.10 -14.75 -28.31
C GLU A 176 12.67 -15.34 -29.63
N GLY A 177 13.10 -14.49 -30.56
CA GLY A 177 13.57 -14.89 -31.89
C GLY A 177 15.08 -14.76 -32.15
N SER A 178 15.92 -14.38 -31.18
CA SER A 178 17.37 -14.23 -31.40
C SER A 178 18.18 -14.29 -30.11
N ALA A 179 18.34 -15.48 -29.54
CA ALA A 179 19.42 -15.75 -28.60
C ALA A 179 20.68 -16.16 -29.38
N PRO A 180 21.82 -15.46 -29.26
CA PRO A 180 23.10 -16.02 -29.71
C PRO A 180 23.56 -17.03 -28.65
N GLU A 181 23.80 -18.26 -29.09
CA GLU A 181 24.55 -19.26 -28.35
C GLU A 181 25.86 -18.65 -27.83
N ARG A 182 26.12 -18.76 -26.53
CA ARG A 182 27.46 -18.55 -25.98
C ARG A 182 27.97 -19.87 -25.46
N GLU A 183 29.10 -20.24 -26.04
CA GLU A 183 29.88 -21.44 -25.84
C GLU A 183 30.25 -21.65 -24.36
N ASN A 184 30.34 -22.92 -24.01
CA ASN A 184 30.90 -23.43 -22.77
C ASN A 184 32.35 -22.95 -22.61
N ASP A 185 32.70 -22.52 -21.41
CA ASP A 185 34.06 -22.66 -20.91
C ASP A 185 33.98 -23.09 -19.44
N ASP A 186 34.43 -24.33 -19.22
CA ASP A 186 34.64 -24.98 -17.94
C ASP A 186 35.84 -24.39 -17.18
N ASP A 187 35.97 -24.81 -15.92
CA ASP A 187 37.15 -24.82 -15.06
C ASP A 187 37.49 -23.57 -14.23
N MET A 188 37.12 -23.60 -12.93
CA MET A 188 38.05 -24.05 -11.87
C MET A 188 37.44 -23.94 -10.46
N GLU A 189 37.74 -24.97 -9.68
CA GLU A 189 37.40 -25.28 -8.30
C GLU A 189 37.93 -24.25 -7.27
N ASP A 190 37.26 -24.08 -6.12
CA ASP A 190 37.66 -24.79 -4.89
C ASP A 190 37.07 -24.20 -3.58
N GLU A 191 36.56 -25.15 -2.79
CA GLU A 191 36.38 -25.31 -1.35
C GLU A 191 35.71 -24.29 -0.39
N SER A 192 34.59 -24.80 0.13
CA SER A 192 34.28 -25.09 1.55
C SER A 192 34.07 -23.95 2.56
N ARG A 193 32.82 -23.89 3.06
CA ARG A 193 32.53 -24.13 4.49
C ARG A 193 31.03 -24.37 4.71
N HIS A 194 30.74 -25.62 5.05
CA HIS A 194 29.54 -26.03 5.76
C HIS A 194 29.51 -25.41 7.16
N SER A 195 28.34 -24.90 7.56
CA SER A 195 27.84 -25.09 8.92
C SER A 195 26.32 -25.09 8.85
N ASP A 196 25.78 -26.26 9.22
CA ASP A 196 24.37 -26.58 9.38
C ASP A 196 23.67 -25.61 10.33
N ASP A 197 22.42 -25.27 10.00
CA ASP A 197 21.34 -25.11 10.98
C ASP A 197 20.01 -25.26 10.21
N GLU A 198 19.54 -26.50 10.14
CA GLU A 198 18.22 -26.87 9.65
C GLU A 198 17.14 -26.69 10.73
N ASP A 199 15.95 -26.33 10.25
CA ASP A 199 14.62 -26.68 10.75
C ASP A 199 13.97 -25.80 11.84
N GLU A 200 13.29 -24.73 11.40
CA GLU A 200 11.98 -24.34 11.92
C GLU A 200 11.23 -23.44 10.90
N SER A 201 10.75 -24.04 9.80
CA SER A 201 9.94 -23.34 8.78
C SER A 201 8.81 -24.21 8.21
N ARG A 202 8.13 -24.95 9.08
CA ARG A 202 7.03 -25.87 8.70
C ARG A 202 5.62 -25.41 9.05
N GLU A 203 5.35 -24.11 9.16
CA GLU A 203 3.97 -23.65 9.39
C GLU A 203 3.53 -22.38 8.62
N SER A 204 4.22 -22.05 7.53
CA SER A 204 3.85 -20.92 6.64
C SER A 204 3.23 -21.35 5.31
N SER A 205 2.99 -22.65 5.08
CA SER A 205 2.60 -23.18 3.76
C SER A 205 1.08 -23.36 3.52
N GLU A 206 0.23 -23.08 4.51
CA GLU A 206 -1.23 -23.23 4.33
C GLU A 206 -1.95 -21.94 3.86
N VAL A 207 -1.34 -20.77 4.01
CA VAL A 207 -1.96 -19.49 3.57
C VAL A 207 -1.81 -19.23 2.07
N ALA A 208 -1.02 -20.04 1.35
CA ALA A 208 -0.65 -19.81 -0.04
C ALA A 208 -1.50 -20.57 -1.09
N LYS A 209 -2.53 -21.33 -0.69
CA LYS A 209 -3.25 -22.26 -1.60
C LYS A 209 -4.62 -21.80 -2.13
N ASN A 210 -5.08 -20.59 -1.83
CA ASN A 210 -6.31 -20.02 -2.45
C ASN A 210 -5.99 -18.80 -3.33
N ARG A 211 -5.11 -18.99 -4.32
CA ARG A 211 -4.85 -17.98 -5.37
C ARG A 211 -5.60 -18.22 -6.67
N ASP A 212 -6.70 -18.97 -6.63
CA ASP A 212 -7.73 -18.87 -7.67
C ASP A 212 -8.59 -17.63 -7.38
N LYS A 213 -7.93 -16.47 -7.32
CA LYS A 213 -8.55 -15.19 -6.97
C LYS A 213 -9.04 -14.58 -8.28
N THR A 214 -10.31 -14.84 -8.62
CA THR A 214 -10.99 -14.05 -9.65
C THR A 214 -11.07 -12.62 -9.11
N SER A 215 -10.22 -11.71 -9.60
CA SER A 215 -10.33 -10.29 -9.32
C SER A 215 -11.75 -9.81 -9.59
N ILE A 216 -12.25 -8.87 -8.79
CA ILE A 216 -13.55 -8.28 -9.03
C ILE A 216 -13.59 -7.64 -10.42
N MET A 217 -14.61 -8.00 -11.20
CA MET A 217 -14.87 -7.38 -12.50
C MET A 217 -15.74 -6.15 -12.33
N PHE A 218 -15.39 -5.08 -13.05
CA PHE A 218 -16.11 -3.80 -13.03
C PHE A 218 -16.68 -3.46 -14.41
N ASP A 219 -18.00 -3.24 -14.47
CA ASP A 219 -18.62 -2.65 -15.65
C ASP A 219 -18.40 -1.13 -15.64
N HIS A 220 -17.31 -0.70 -16.28
CA HIS A 220 -16.95 0.71 -16.35
C HIS A 220 -18.01 1.57 -17.04
N ALA A 221 -18.79 1.02 -17.98
CA ALA A 221 -19.84 1.76 -18.66
C ALA A 221 -21.00 2.09 -17.71
N LYS A 222 -21.46 1.10 -16.92
CA LYS A 222 -22.50 1.34 -15.91
C LYS A 222 -22.02 2.26 -14.77
N ILE A 223 -20.75 2.19 -14.39
CA ILE A 223 -20.17 3.12 -13.41
C ILE A 223 -20.19 4.56 -13.96
N ALA A 224 -19.83 4.77 -15.23
CA ALA A 224 -19.90 6.08 -15.87
C ALA A 224 -21.32 6.65 -15.89
N GLU A 225 -22.32 5.84 -16.27
CA GLU A 225 -23.73 6.23 -16.28
C GLU A 225 -24.22 6.62 -14.87
N MET A 226 -23.88 5.80 -13.87
CA MET A 226 -24.23 6.08 -12.48
C MET A 226 -23.63 7.41 -11.97
N LEU A 227 -22.35 7.68 -12.30
CA LEU A 227 -21.70 8.95 -11.94
C LEU A 227 -22.29 10.14 -12.70
N PHE A 228 -22.71 9.96 -13.95
CA PHE A 228 -23.38 10.99 -14.73
C PHE A 228 -24.69 11.43 -14.08
N ASP A 229 -25.52 10.47 -13.66
CA ASP A 229 -26.80 10.76 -13.02
C ASP A 229 -26.63 11.44 -11.65
N VAL A 230 -25.62 11.04 -10.89
CA VAL A 230 -25.22 11.72 -9.65
C VAL A 230 -24.80 13.17 -9.93
N GLY A 231 -24.02 13.41 -10.99
CA GLY A 231 -23.53 14.74 -11.37
C GLY A 231 -24.63 15.72 -11.83
N LYS A 232 -25.71 15.21 -12.43
CA LYS A 232 -26.89 16.01 -12.83
C LYS A 232 -27.66 16.58 -11.64
N HIS A 233 -27.53 15.97 -10.47
CA HIS A 233 -28.34 16.33 -9.31
C HIS A 233 -28.12 17.81 -8.91
N PRO A 234 -29.19 18.59 -8.68
CA PRO A 234 -29.07 20.04 -8.46
C PRO A 234 -28.37 20.40 -7.14
N ALA A 235 -28.36 19.49 -6.16
CA ALA A 235 -27.69 19.71 -4.87
C ALA A 235 -26.16 19.72 -4.97
N VAL A 236 -25.58 19.23 -6.07
CA VAL A 236 -24.13 19.16 -6.24
C VAL A 236 -23.57 20.53 -6.64
N ASN A 237 -22.64 21.05 -5.85
CA ASN A 237 -21.96 22.31 -6.17
C ASN A 237 -21.03 22.18 -7.39
N ALA A 238 -20.68 23.32 -8.00
CA ALA A 238 -19.90 23.34 -9.25
C ALA A 238 -18.53 22.64 -9.16
N ARG A 239 -17.82 22.79 -8.02
CA ARG A 239 -16.50 22.17 -7.80
C ARG A 239 -16.59 20.64 -7.78
N ARG A 240 -17.55 20.11 -7.02
CA ARG A 240 -17.81 18.66 -6.92
C ARG A 240 -18.32 18.09 -8.23
N ARG A 241 -19.24 18.80 -8.89
CA ARG A 241 -19.76 18.40 -10.21
C ARG A 241 -18.64 18.27 -11.24
N LYS A 242 -17.69 19.20 -11.26
CA LYS A 242 -16.50 19.12 -12.13
C LYS A 242 -15.69 17.85 -11.85
N ARG A 243 -15.48 17.48 -10.58
CA ARG A 243 -14.73 16.26 -10.21
C ARG A 243 -15.49 14.99 -10.61
N ILE A 244 -16.79 14.93 -10.35
CA ILE A 244 -17.64 13.78 -10.72
C ILE A 244 -17.64 13.58 -12.24
N TYR A 245 -17.80 14.64 -13.02
CA TYR A 245 -17.74 14.53 -14.48
C TYR A 245 -16.36 14.18 -15.01
N ALA A 246 -15.28 14.61 -14.35
CA ALA A 246 -13.94 14.15 -14.69
C ALA A 246 -13.78 12.64 -14.45
N LEU A 247 -14.33 12.10 -13.36
CA LEU A 247 -14.33 10.65 -13.12
C LEU A 247 -15.18 9.92 -14.17
N MET A 248 -16.38 10.41 -14.46
CA MET A 248 -17.25 9.83 -15.49
C MET A 248 -16.55 9.75 -16.85
N GLN A 249 -15.88 10.81 -17.30
CA GLN A 249 -15.10 10.80 -18.55
C GLN A 249 -13.98 9.76 -18.53
N LYS A 250 -13.29 9.58 -17.39
CA LYS A 250 -12.27 8.55 -17.23
C LYS A 250 -12.86 7.13 -17.32
N PHE A 251 -14.03 6.89 -16.74
CA PHE A 251 -14.72 5.61 -16.87
C PHE A 251 -15.26 5.37 -18.29
N GLU A 252 -15.68 6.41 -19.01
CA GLU A 252 -16.03 6.28 -20.44
C GLU A 252 -14.82 5.94 -21.31
N THR A 253 -13.62 6.45 -20.98
CA THR A 253 -12.38 6.03 -21.66
C THR A 253 -12.00 4.60 -21.29
N ALA A 254 -12.15 4.21 -20.02
CA ALA A 254 -11.92 2.84 -19.57
C ALA A 254 -12.83 1.85 -20.29
N ALA A 255 -14.12 2.18 -20.43
CA ALA A 255 -15.10 1.36 -21.14
C ALA A 255 -14.78 1.17 -22.63
N LYS A 256 -13.95 2.04 -23.22
CA LYS A 256 -13.46 1.91 -24.61
C LYS A 256 -12.16 1.11 -24.71
N GLY A 257 -11.64 0.60 -23.60
CA GLY A 257 -10.34 -0.08 -23.55
C GLY A 257 -9.14 0.87 -23.62
N LEU A 258 -9.34 2.17 -23.38
CA LEU A 258 -8.28 3.17 -23.41
C LEU A 258 -7.85 3.52 -22.00
N ASP A 259 -6.54 3.74 -21.81
CA ASP A 259 -5.98 4.17 -20.52
C ASP A 259 -6.69 5.46 -20.03
N PRO A 260 -7.38 5.43 -18.88
CA PRO A 260 -8.07 6.57 -18.30
C PRO A 260 -7.16 7.69 -17.81
N ALA A 261 -5.89 7.40 -17.60
CA ALA A 261 -4.89 8.36 -17.19
C ALA A 261 -3.65 8.21 -18.09
N PRO A 262 -3.77 8.52 -19.40
CA PRO A 262 -2.65 8.37 -20.31
C PRO A 262 -1.53 9.24 -19.78
N VAL A 263 -0.47 8.60 -19.27
CA VAL A 263 0.77 9.30 -18.99
C VAL A 263 1.14 9.91 -20.33
N ALA A 264 1.11 11.25 -20.41
CA ALA A 264 1.54 11.97 -21.60
C ALA A 264 2.86 11.33 -21.97
N GLN A 265 2.87 10.60 -23.10
CA GLN A 265 3.97 9.73 -23.46
C GLN A 265 5.22 10.54 -23.19
N ILE A 266 6.03 10.14 -22.21
CA ILE A 266 7.41 10.63 -22.14
C ILE A 266 7.90 10.23 -23.50
N GLU A 267 7.98 11.20 -24.43
CA GLU A 267 8.23 10.99 -25.85
C GLU A 267 9.23 9.86 -25.90
N LYS A 268 8.81 8.67 -26.36
CA LYS A 268 9.61 7.45 -26.33
C LYS A 268 11.03 7.92 -26.59
N ILE A 269 11.91 7.91 -25.58
CA ILE A 269 13.25 8.44 -25.74
C ILE A 269 13.91 7.42 -26.66
N LYS A 270 13.67 7.57 -27.96
CA LYS A 270 14.38 6.93 -29.07
C LYS A 270 15.75 7.60 -29.21
N LYS A 271 16.31 8.14 -28.13
CA LYS A 271 17.74 8.27 -28.03
C LYS A 271 18.20 6.89 -27.58
N SER A 272 18.39 6.01 -28.56
CA SER A 272 19.47 5.02 -28.44
C SER A 272 20.67 5.81 -27.93
N LEU A 273 21.00 5.67 -26.64
CA LEU A 273 22.21 6.27 -26.10
C LEU A 273 23.32 5.82 -27.04
N PRO A 274 24.08 6.76 -27.64
CA PRO A 274 25.17 6.39 -28.54
C PRO A 274 26.05 5.38 -27.81
N LYS A 275 26.41 4.27 -28.47
CA LYS A 275 27.25 3.24 -27.85
C LYS A 275 28.52 3.86 -27.25
N ASP A 276 29.02 4.92 -27.86
CA ASP A 276 30.16 5.70 -27.41
C ASP A 276 29.94 6.35 -26.03
N GLU A 277 28.75 6.87 -25.73
CA GLU A 277 28.44 7.46 -24.41
C GLU A 277 28.36 6.40 -23.31
N ILE A 278 27.87 5.20 -23.65
CA ILE A 278 27.81 4.06 -22.73
C ILE A 278 29.23 3.58 -22.41
N VAL A 279 30.09 3.47 -23.42
CA VAL A 279 31.51 3.10 -23.25
C VAL A 279 32.25 4.16 -22.42
N LEU A 280 32.02 5.45 -22.68
CA LEU A 280 32.65 6.53 -21.92
C LEU A 280 32.20 6.56 -20.45
N ALA A 281 30.92 6.26 -20.19
CA ALA A 281 30.40 6.13 -18.83
C ALA A 281 31.00 4.91 -18.10
N ALA A 282 31.13 3.78 -18.79
CA ALA A 282 31.75 2.57 -18.26
C ALA A 282 33.24 2.79 -17.92
N ASP A 283 34.00 3.42 -18.82
CA ASP A 283 35.41 3.76 -18.58
C ASP A 283 35.56 4.73 -17.41
N LYS A 284 34.65 5.70 -17.29
CA LYS A 284 34.66 6.64 -16.18
C LYS A 284 34.39 5.92 -14.85
N LEU A 285 33.44 4.99 -14.81
CA LEU A 285 33.18 4.16 -13.62
C LEU A 285 34.37 3.29 -13.23
N LEU A 286 34.98 2.60 -14.20
CA LEU A 286 36.18 1.80 -13.96
C LEU A 286 37.33 2.67 -13.42
N SER A 287 37.52 3.87 -13.97
CA SER A 287 38.54 4.80 -13.48
C SER A 287 38.26 5.32 -12.06
N MET A 288 37.00 5.48 -11.70
CA MET A 288 36.57 5.87 -10.35
C MET A 288 36.77 4.72 -9.35
N GLU A 289 36.47 3.49 -9.75
CA GLU A 289 36.66 2.31 -8.92
C GLU A 289 38.14 2.04 -8.66
N VAL A 290 39.00 2.19 -9.67
CA VAL A 290 40.46 2.09 -9.50
C VAL A 290 40.99 3.16 -8.54
N LYS A 291 40.46 4.39 -8.59
CA LYS A 291 40.82 5.45 -7.63
C LYS A 291 40.37 5.10 -6.21
N GLN A 292 39.13 4.64 -6.03
CA GLN A 292 38.62 4.20 -4.73
C GLN A 292 39.44 3.03 -4.15
N ARG A 293 39.86 2.07 -5.00
CA ARG A 293 40.75 0.97 -4.60
C ARG A 293 42.14 1.46 -4.18
N LYS A 294 42.70 2.47 -4.85
CA LYS A 294 43.99 3.09 -4.46
C LYS A 294 43.88 3.88 -3.16
N ASP A 295 42.78 4.61 -2.97
CA ASP A 295 42.56 5.40 -1.75
C ASP A 295 42.31 4.50 -0.53
N THR A 296 41.56 3.40 -0.70
CA THR A 296 41.40 2.38 0.35
C THR A 296 42.71 1.66 0.68
N GLN A 297 43.56 1.38 -0.31
CA GLN A 297 44.91 0.83 -0.07
C GLN A 297 45.84 1.83 0.63
N LYS A 298 45.80 3.12 0.27
CA LYS A 298 46.54 4.18 0.99
C LYS A 298 46.08 4.30 2.44
N TYR A 299 44.77 4.26 2.68
CA TYR A 299 44.21 4.32 4.03
C TYR A 299 44.66 3.13 4.88
N LYS A 300 44.68 1.90 4.31
CA LYS A 300 45.21 0.71 4.99
C LYS A 300 46.72 0.81 5.30
N LYS A 301 47.54 1.36 4.38
CA LYS A 301 48.98 1.60 4.62
C LYS A 301 49.23 2.65 5.71
N SER A 302 48.48 3.76 5.71
CA SER A 302 48.54 4.80 6.74
C SER A 302 48.18 4.26 8.12
N ARG A 303 47.17 3.38 8.20
CA ARG A 303 46.73 2.74 9.44
C ARG A 303 47.74 1.72 9.99
N ASN A 304 48.47 1.02 9.12
CA ASN A 304 49.55 0.14 9.55
C ASN A 304 50.78 0.91 10.04
N SER A 305 51.16 2.04 9.41
CA SER A 305 52.29 2.84 9.91
C SER A 305 51.99 3.55 11.23
N THR A 306 50.73 3.94 11.48
CA THR A 306 50.32 4.49 12.79
C THR A 306 50.28 3.41 13.88
N ASN A 307 49.92 2.17 13.54
CA ASN A 307 50.03 1.05 14.49
C ASN A 307 51.50 0.71 14.82
N ASP A 308 52.42 0.79 13.86
CA ASP A 308 53.85 0.60 14.13
C ASP A 308 54.44 1.73 15.02
N GLU A 309 53.94 2.98 14.92
CA GLU A 309 54.32 4.08 15.82
C GLU A 309 53.71 3.96 17.23
N ILE A 310 52.52 3.37 17.36
CA ILE A 310 51.87 3.14 18.66
C ILE A 310 52.55 1.98 19.43
N VAL A 311 52.94 0.90 18.74
CA VAL A 311 53.66 -0.22 19.37
C VAL A 311 55.08 0.19 19.83
N ASN A 312 55.72 1.15 19.14
CA ASN A 312 57.02 1.69 19.55
C ASN A 312 56.94 2.72 20.70
N SER A 313 55.79 3.38 20.89
CA SER A 313 55.59 4.37 21.98
C SER A 313 55.05 3.76 23.29
N GLU A 314 54.37 2.61 23.23
CA GLU A 314 53.93 1.86 24.42
C GLU A 314 55.07 1.08 25.13
N SER A 315 56.26 1.01 24.53
CA SER A 315 57.45 0.43 25.17
C SER A 315 58.20 1.39 26.11
N GLN A 316 57.80 2.67 26.20
CA GLN A 316 58.52 3.69 26.99
C GLN A 316 57.70 4.41 28.07
N SER A 317 56.44 4.03 28.36
CA SER A 317 55.63 4.73 29.37
C SER A 317 54.75 3.82 30.23
N ARG A 318 55.36 2.97 31.05
CA ARG A 318 54.66 2.29 32.17
C ARG A 318 55.33 2.59 33.51
N ALA A 319 55.11 3.81 34.02
CA ALA A 319 55.24 4.15 35.44
C ALA A 319 54.35 5.35 35.77
N GLY A 320 53.44 5.19 36.76
CA GLY A 320 52.86 6.33 37.47
C GLY A 320 51.32 6.46 37.43
N HIS A 321 50.74 6.44 38.63
CA HIS A 321 49.33 6.51 39.00
C HIS A 321 48.54 7.76 38.52
N GLY A 322 47.21 7.61 38.45
CA GLY A 322 46.34 8.36 39.38
C GLY A 322 45.28 9.32 38.80
N SER A 323 44.01 8.95 39.04
CA SER A 323 42.87 9.81 39.37
C SER A 323 41.90 10.31 38.27
N VAL A 324 40.67 10.53 38.76
CA VAL A 324 39.35 10.53 38.13
C VAL A 324 38.90 11.94 37.72
N ILE A 325 38.28 12.14 36.54
CA ILE A 325 37.36 13.29 36.29
C ILE A 325 36.23 12.92 35.30
N LYS A 326 34.97 13.27 35.64
CA LYS A 326 33.70 13.14 34.87
C LYS A 326 33.54 14.22 33.77
N PRO A 327 32.76 14.02 32.68
CA PRO A 327 32.40 15.11 31.78
C PRO A 327 30.99 15.69 32.01
N SER A 328 30.93 17.03 31.97
CA SER A 328 29.75 17.90 32.09
C SER A 328 29.15 18.32 30.73
N LYS A 329 27.82 18.50 30.69
CA LYS A 329 27.01 19.03 29.58
C LYS A 329 27.36 20.48 29.21
N LYS A 330 27.25 20.86 27.92
CA LYS A 330 26.87 22.23 27.50
C LYS A 330 26.16 22.25 26.12
N ARG A 331 24.96 22.82 26.11
CA ARG A 331 24.18 23.31 24.95
C ARG A 331 24.79 24.61 24.43
N SER A 332 24.70 24.86 23.12
CA SER A 332 25.01 26.17 22.50
C SER A 332 23.84 26.62 21.60
N LYS A 333 23.48 27.90 21.73
CA LYS A 333 22.36 28.62 21.11
C LYS A 333 22.82 29.24 19.79
N PHE A 334 21.93 29.33 18.79
CA PHE A 334 22.13 30.18 17.61
C PHE A 334 21.14 31.35 17.64
N SER A 335 21.66 32.59 17.70
CA SER A 335 20.91 33.84 17.61
C SER A 335 21.24 34.58 16.31
N LYS A 336 20.20 35.11 15.67
CA LYS A 336 20.23 36.07 14.54
C LYS A 336 21.20 37.24 14.75
N LYS A 337 21.83 37.70 13.67
CA LYS A 337 22.06 39.14 13.44
C LYS A 337 22.13 39.49 11.96
N ILE A 338 21.30 40.46 11.61
CA ILE A 338 21.24 41.27 10.38
C ILE A 338 22.36 42.31 10.45
N LYS A 339 23.03 42.60 9.32
CA LYS A 339 23.27 43.94 8.76
C LYS A 339 24.24 43.89 7.58
N GLY A 340 23.91 44.67 6.57
CA GLY A 340 24.61 44.90 5.31
C GLY A 340 23.59 45.50 4.36
#